data_AF-A0A1M3M781-F1
#
_entry.id   AF-A0A1M3M781-F1
#
_cell.length_a   1.000
_cell.length_b   1.000
_cell.length_c   1.000
_cell.angle_alpha   90.00
_cell.angle_beta   90.00
_cell.angle_gamma   90.00
#
_symmetry.space_group_name_H-M   'P 1'
#
loop_
_entity.id
_entity.type
_entity.pdbx_description
1 polymer ?
#
loop_
_entity_poly.entity_id
_entity_poly.type
_entity_poly.pdbx_seq_one_letter_code
_entity_poly.pdbx_strand_id
1 'polypeptide(L)'
;MNRTGALRLAIAAGFIAAAICPFRSAHATNGECEEIRMALNPIYQQLIAALDRHLYSRDVNMKIDAETDTWAQFQFRDMADRHDKMIVNLIREYNDGDPVAIRKCNAVVYQADCEAFRVYKQAVFDLPGMASRRGDIQAEEAKRCAQARGD
;
A
#
# COMPACT_ATOMS: atom_id res chain seq x y z
N MET A 1 -88.56 1.90 -17.10
CA MET A 1 -88.66 2.99 -16.11
C MET A 1 -87.37 3.04 -15.31
N ASN A 2 -86.74 4.23 -15.24
CA ASN A 2 -85.71 4.68 -14.28
C ASN A 2 -84.38 3.90 -14.19
N ARG A 3 -83.21 4.51 -14.02
CA ARG A 3 -82.74 5.90 -14.04
C ARG A 3 -81.22 5.81 -14.12
N THR A 4 -80.65 6.77 -14.82
CA THR A 4 -79.25 7.19 -14.80
C THR A 4 -78.68 7.35 -13.38
N GLY A 5 -77.38 7.09 -13.23
CA GLY A 5 -76.58 7.42 -12.06
C GLY A 5 -75.10 7.44 -12.42
N ALA A 6 -74.66 8.55 -13.01
CA ALA A 6 -73.27 8.83 -13.31
C ALA A 6 -72.47 9.16 -12.04
N LEU A 7 -71.21 8.73 -11.96
CA LEU A 7 -70.17 9.61 -11.43
C LEU A 7 -68.81 9.31 -12.05
N ARG A 8 -68.24 10.38 -12.60
CA ARG A 8 -66.91 10.49 -13.21
C ARG A 8 -65.85 10.62 -12.12
N LEU A 9 -64.66 10.09 -12.38
CA LEU A 9 -63.32 10.68 -12.13
C LEU A 9 -62.30 9.54 -12.37
N ALA A 10 -61.06 9.73 -12.78
CA ALA A 10 -60.36 10.69 -13.61
C ALA A 10 -58.97 10.05 -13.81
N ILE A 11 -58.36 10.36 -14.95
CA ILE A 11 -57.05 9.89 -15.37
C ILE A 11 -55.96 10.48 -14.46
N ALA A 12 -55.02 9.63 -14.02
CA ALA A 12 -53.63 10.02 -13.75
C ALA A 12 -52.76 8.82 -14.13
N ALA A 13 -52.20 8.83 -15.35
CA ALA A 13 -50.83 9.31 -15.57
C ALA A 13 -49.84 8.42 -14.81
N GLY A 14 -49.19 7.54 -15.59
CA GLY A 14 -48.35 6.50 -15.05
C GLY A 14 -47.13 7.00 -14.30
N PHE A 15 -46.58 6.10 -13.50
CA PHE A 15 -45.15 6.05 -13.30
C PHE A 15 -44.78 4.57 -13.35
N ILE A 16 -44.08 4.24 -14.44
CA ILE A 16 -43.10 3.15 -14.46
C ILE A 16 -42.17 3.47 -13.29
N ALA A 17 -42.44 2.91 -12.11
CA ALA A 17 -41.42 2.74 -11.10
C ALA A 17 -40.54 1.59 -11.59
N ALA A 18 -39.79 1.87 -12.67
CA ALA A 18 -38.48 1.28 -12.82
C ALA A 18 -37.81 1.56 -11.49
N ALA A 19 -37.68 0.51 -10.68
CA ALA A 19 -36.80 0.53 -9.55
C ALA A 19 -35.46 0.97 -10.13
N ILE A 20 -35.16 2.25 -9.95
CA ILE A 20 -33.83 2.78 -10.08
C ILE A 20 -33.09 2.00 -9.00
N CYS A 21 -32.51 0.86 -9.38
CA CYS A 21 -31.33 0.40 -8.71
C CYS A 21 -30.45 1.64 -8.70
N PRO A 22 -30.14 2.24 -7.54
CA PRO A 22 -28.87 2.91 -7.50
C PRO A 22 -27.93 1.78 -7.87
N PHE A 23 -27.36 1.83 -9.08
CA PHE A 23 -26.02 1.35 -9.24
C PHE A 23 -25.30 2.07 -8.10
N ARG A 24 -25.18 1.38 -6.95
CA ARG A 24 -24.06 1.58 -6.06
C ARG A 24 -22.92 1.53 -7.04
N SER A 25 -22.36 2.68 -7.35
CA SER A 25 -21.11 2.77 -8.06
C SER A 25 -20.24 1.79 -7.30
N ALA A 26 -20.03 0.60 -7.85
CA ALA A 26 -18.91 -0.20 -7.43
C ALA A 26 -17.77 0.78 -7.67
N HIS A 27 -17.22 1.35 -6.60
CA HIS A 27 -15.98 2.09 -6.71
C HIS A 27 -15.10 1.13 -7.50
N ALA A 28 -14.75 1.49 -8.73
CA ALA A 28 -13.99 0.61 -9.60
C ALA A 28 -12.70 0.36 -8.83
N THR A 29 -12.61 -0.79 -8.19
CA THR A 29 -11.45 -1.18 -7.40
C THR A 29 -10.36 -1.39 -8.43
N ASN A 30 -9.36 -0.52 -8.46
CA ASN A 30 -8.23 -0.71 -9.36
C ASN A 30 -7.47 -1.99 -8.96
N GLY A 31 -7.78 -3.11 -9.64
CA GLY A 31 -7.25 -4.44 -9.35
C GLY A 31 -5.75 -4.53 -9.54
N GLU A 32 -5.19 -3.81 -10.51
CA GLU A 32 -3.74 -3.76 -10.74
C GLU A 32 -3.03 -3.07 -9.57
N CYS A 33 -3.58 -1.97 -9.04
CA CYS A 33 -3.06 -1.33 -7.85
C CYS A 33 -3.24 -2.17 -6.59
N GLU A 34 -4.32 -2.95 -6.47
CA GLU A 34 -4.47 -3.93 -5.37
C GLU A 34 -3.39 -5.02 -5.44
N GLU A 35 -3.08 -5.53 -6.62
CA GLU A 35 -1.98 -6.48 -6.82
C GLU A 35 -0.63 -5.88 -6.42
N ILE A 36 -0.37 -4.63 -6.83
CA ILE A 36 0.84 -3.90 -6.45
C ILE A 36 0.88 -3.67 -4.92
N ARG A 37 -0.25 -3.35 -4.28
CA ARG A 37 -0.34 -3.17 -2.82
C ARG A 37 0.11 -4.41 -2.06
N MET A 38 -0.18 -5.60 -2.58
CA MET A 38 0.25 -6.87 -1.97
C MET A 38 1.78 -7.02 -1.90
N ALA A 39 2.55 -6.28 -2.69
CA ALA A 39 4.01 -6.29 -2.64
C ALA A 39 4.59 -5.54 -1.43
N LEU A 40 3.83 -4.64 -0.78
CA LEU A 40 4.30 -3.86 0.37
C LEU A 40 4.69 -4.75 1.56
N ASN A 41 3.82 -5.68 1.95
CA ASN A 41 4.08 -6.52 3.13
C ASN A 41 5.35 -7.39 2.99
N PRO A 42 5.57 -8.10 1.86
CA PRO A 42 6.83 -8.81 1.61
C PRO A 42 8.11 -7.98 1.79
N ILE A 43 8.12 -6.71 1.36
CA ILE A 43 9.29 -5.82 1.50
C ILE A 43 9.68 -5.68 2.98
N TYR A 44 8.71 -5.33 3.83
CA TYR A 44 8.97 -5.14 5.26
C TYR A 44 9.36 -6.45 5.95
N GLN A 45 8.67 -7.55 5.63
CA GLN A 45 8.94 -8.86 6.24
C GLN A 45 10.37 -9.36 5.94
N GLN A 46 10.89 -9.12 4.74
CA GLN A 46 12.26 -9.49 4.39
C GLN A 46 13.30 -8.74 5.24
N LEU A 47 13.08 -7.45 5.49
CA LEU A 47 13.99 -6.61 6.27
C LEU A 47 13.87 -6.87 7.77
N ILE A 48 12.66 -7.12 8.27
CA ILE A 48 12.43 -7.59 9.65
C ILE A 48 13.18 -8.90 9.89
N ALA A 49 13.02 -9.89 9.01
CA ALA A 49 13.74 -11.16 9.12
C ALA A 49 15.26 -10.98 9.03
N ALA A 50 15.75 -9.94 8.34
CA ALA A 50 17.16 -9.60 8.32
C ALA A 50 17.64 -9.03 9.66
N LEU A 51 16.86 -8.15 10.29
CA LEU A 51 17.16 -7.61 11.62
C LEU A 51 17.09 -8.67 12.71
N ASP A 52 16.13 -9.59 12.64
CA ASP A 52 16.05 -10.72 13.57
C ASP A 52 17.35 -11.53 13.58
N ARG A 53 17.97 -11.73 12.40
CA ARG A 53 19.28 -12.42 12.33
C ARG A 53 20.39 -11.65 13.03
N HIS A 54 20.33 -10.32 13.05
CA HIS A 54 21.27 -9.49 13.82
C HIS A 54 20.95 -9.54 15.31
N LEU A 55 19.69 -9.40 15.71
CA LEU A 55 19.26 -9.42 17.12
C LEU A 55 19.63 -10.74 17.81
N TYR A 56 19.41 -11.87 17.12
CA TYR A 56 19.68 -13.21 17.64
C TYR A 56 21.05 -13.77 17.23
N SER A 57 21.92 -12.96 16.61
CA SER A 57 23.28 -13.37 16.27
C SER A 57 24.07 -13.79 17.53
N ARG A 58 24.88 -14.84 17.38
CA ARG A 58 25.89 -15.23 18.38
C ARG A 58 27.18 -14.41 18.28
N ASP A 59 27.44 -13.81 17.11
CA ASP A 59 28.56 -12.90 16.92
C ASP A 59 28.18 -11.51 17.43
N VAL A 60 28.86 -11.07 18.50
CA VAL A 60 28.66 -9.78 19.16
C VAL A 60 28.90 -8.61 18.19
N ASN A 61 29.81 -8.77 17.22
CA ASN A 61 30.10 -7.73 16.24
C ASN A 61 28.98 -7.55 15.21
N MET A 62 28.06 -8.51 15.11
CA MET A 62 26.94 -8.51 14.18
C MET A 62 25.61 -8.23 14.88
N LYS A 63 25.63 -7.95 16.18
CA LYS A 63 24.43 -7.89 17.01
C LYS A 63 23.93 -6.46 17.18
N ILE A 64 22.64 -6.25 16.88
CA ILE A 64 21.93 -5.03 17.29
C ILE A 64 21.42 -5.19 18.72
N ASP A 65 21.25 -4.07 19.43
CA ASP A 65 20.57 -4.06 20.71
C ASP A 65 19.05 -4.06 20.56
N ALA A 66 18.36 -4.29 21.68
CA ALA A 66 16.90 -4.36 21.72
C ALA A 66 16.23 -3.01 21.44
N GLU A 67 16.89 -1.89 21.74
CA GLU A 67 16.37 -0.55 21.49
C GLU A 67 16.35 -0.26 19.98
N THR A 68 17.44 -0.59 19.29
CA THR A 68 17.58 -0.47 17.83
C THR A 68 16.57 -1.36 17.10
N ASP A 69 16.39 -2.61 17.55
CA ASP A 69 15.37 -3.49 16.99
C ASP A 69 13.96 -2.92 17.19
N THR A 70 13.62 -2.50 18.41
CA THR A 70 12.32 -1.92 18.74
C THR A 70 12.04 -0.68 17.89
N TRP A 71 13.03 0.21 17.76
CA TRP A 71 12.94 1.39 16.90
C TRP A 71 12.66 0.99 15.44
N ALA A 72 13.44 0.06 14.88
CA ALA A 72 13.27 -0.36 13.50
C ALA A 72 11.88 -0.98 13.25
N GLN A 73 11.39 -1.82 14.17
CA GLN A 73 10.05 -2.39 14.14
C GLN A 73 8.96 -1.32 14.13
N PHE A 74 9.09 -0.27 14.96
CA PHE A 74 8.17 0.87 14.93
C PHE A 74 8.19 1.59 13.58
N GLN A 75 9.37 1.81 13.01
CA GLN A 75 9.49 2.45 11.69
C GLN A 75 8.82 1.60 10.60
N PHE A 76 9.04 0.27 10.57
CA PHE A 76 8.39 -0.59 9.56
C PHE A 76 6.87 -0.58 9.68
N ARG A 77 6.33 -0.59 10.90
CA ARG A 77 4.88 -0.55 11.12
C ARG A 77 4.28 0.78 10.68
N ASP A 78 4.94 1.90 11.00
CA ASP A 78 4.52 3.23 10.53
C ASP A 78 4.56 3.31 8.99
N MET A 79 5.65 2.86 8.38
CA MET A 79 5.79 2.84 6.92
C MET A 79 4.73 1.95 6.27
N ALA A 80 4.48 0.76 6.80
CA ALA A 80 3.47 -0.15 6.25
C ALA A 80 2.08 0.49 6.25
N ASP A 81 1.69 1.14 7.35
CA ASP A 81 0.41 1.85 7.46
C ASP A 81 0.34 3.05 6.50
N ARG A 82 1.38 3.88 6.45
CA ARG A 82 1.42 5.06 5.58
C ARG A 82 1.35 4.70 4.10
N HIS A 83 2.16 3.75 3.64
CA HIS A 83 2.21 3.39 2.22
C HIS A 83 0.97 2.59 1.79
N ASP A 84 0.42 1.74 2.65
CA ASP A 84 -0.87 1.07 2.37
C ASP A 84 -1.99 2.09 2.15
N LYS A 85 -2.10 3.09 3.04
CA LYS A 85 -3.06 4.19 2.88
C LYS A 85 -2.87 5.00 1.59
N MET A 86 -1.63 5.24 1.19
CA MET A 86 -1.33 5.92 -0.07
C MET A 86 -1.84 5.12 -1.28
N ILE A 87 -1.59 3.80 -1.33
CA ILE A 87 -2.09 2.96 -2.43
C ILE A 87 -3.62 2.84 -2.38
N VAL A 88 -4.23 2.70 -1.20
CA VAL A 88 -5.69 2.70 -1.06
C VAL A 88 -6.32 3.99 -1.59
N ASN A 89 -5.69 5.15 -1.38
CA ASN A 89 -6.16 6.40 -1.97
C ASN A 89 -6.03 6.40 -3.49
N LEU A 90 -4.92 5.90 -4.05
CA LEU A 90 -4.77 5.75 -5.50
C LEU A 90 -5.83 4.81 -6.11
N ILE A 91 -6.14 3.70 -5.45
CA ILE A 91 -7.20 2.77 -5.86
C ILE A 91 -8.57 3.46 -5.93
N ARG A 92 -8.82 4.44 -5.04
CA ARG A 92 -10.08 5.20 -5.03
C ARG A 92 -10.11 6.31 -6.08
N GLU A 93 -8.94 6.87 -6.41
CA GLU A 93 -8.80 7.98 -7.37
C GLU A 93 -8.86 7.52 -8.83
N TYR A 94 -8.44 6.28 -9.11
CA TYR A 94 -8.27 5.77 -10.46
C TYR A 94 -9.16 4.55 -10.74
N ASN A 95 -9.71 4.48 -11.94
CA ASN A 95 -10.43 3.30 -12.41
C ASN A 95 -9.46 2.19 -12.87
N ASP A 96 -9.97 0.97 -13.00
CA ASP A 96 -9.26 -0.14 -13.65
C ASP A 96 -8.78 0.22 -15.06
N GLY A 97 -7.57 -0.23 -15.41
CA GLY A 97 -6.98 -0.02 -16.73
C GLY A 97 -6.47 1.41 -16.99
N ASP A 98 -6.47 2.29 -15.97
CA ASP A 98 -5.82 3.60 -16.09
C ASP A 98 -4.29 3.43 -16.04
N PRO A 99 -3.56 3.74 -17.13
CA PRO A 99 -2.10 3.59 -17.18
C PRO A 99 -1.35 4.53 -16.22
N VAL A 100 -2.02 5.54 -15.67
CA VAL A 100 -1.47 6.42 -14.63
C VAL A 100 -1.49 5.74 -13.26
N ALA A 101 -2.51 4.92 -12.98
CA ALA A 101 -2.69 4.26 -11.69
C ALA A 101 -1.53 3.32 -11.39
N ILE A 102 -1.23 2.41 -12.32
CA ILE A 102 -0.13 1.43 -12.21
C ILE A 102 1.20 2.12 -11.89
N ARG A 103 1.52 3.20 -12.60
CA ARG A 103 2.77 3.94 -12.40
C ARG A 103 2.83 4.56 -11.00
N LYS A 104 1.74 5.19 -10.55
CA LYS A 104 1.67 5.80 -9.22
C LYS A 104 1.73 4.75 -8.11
N CYS A 105 1.00 3.65 -8.23
CA CYS A 105 1.01 2.55 -7.26
C CYS A 105 2.40 1.91 -7.16
N ASN A 106 3.06 1.66 -8.30
CA ASN A 106 4.45 1.18 -8.29
C ASN A 106 5.41 2.18 -7.66
N ALA A 107 5.25 3.48 -7.92
CA ALA A 107 6.09 4.50 -7.30
C ALA A 107 5.99 4.47 -5.76
N VAL A 108 4.80 4.23 -5.21
CA VAL A 108 4.62 4.06 -3.75
C VAL A 108 5.36 2.83 -3.24
N VAL A 109 5.34 1.71 -3.97
CA VAL A 109 6.08 0.49 -3.58
C VAL A 109 7.59 0.70 -3.64
N TYR A 110 8.12 1.35 -4.68
CA TYR A 110 9.55 1.65 -4.76
C TYR A 110 10.00 2.64 -3.68
N GLN A 111 9.16 3.64 -3.36
CA GLN A 111 9.40 4.54 -2.25
C GLN A 111 9.45 3.77 -0.92
N ALA A 112 8.47 2.88 -0.68
CA ALA A 112 8.44 2.02 0.50
C ALA A 112 9.71 1.18 0.63
N ASP A 113 10.21 0.59 -0.47
CA ASP A 113 11.42 -0.22 -0.47
C ASP A 113 12.68 0.59 -0.14
N CYS A 114 12.85 1.78 -0.76
CA CYS A 114 13.94 2.69 -0.45
C CYS A 114 13.93 3.14 1.03
N GLU A 115 12.77 3.57 1.54
CA GLU A 115 12.63 4.02 2.93
C GLU A 115 12.86 2.88 3.92
N ALA A 116 12.31 1.69 3.66
CA ALA A 116 12.50 0.53 4.51
C ALA A 116 13.97 0.09 4.55
N PHE A 117 14.66 0.10 3.41
CA PHE A 117 16.07 -0.24 3.37
C PHE A 117 16.95 0.78 4.10
N ARG A 118 16.58 2.07 4.11
CA ARG A 118 17.28 3.09 4.89
C ARG A 118 17.20 2.83 6.39
N VAL A 119 16.04 2.40 6.89
CA VAL A 119 15.87 1.98 8.29
C VAL A 119 16.76 0.79 8.60
N TYR A 120 16.74 -0.25 7.76
CA TYR A 120 17.62 -1.40 7.90
C TYR A 120 19.10 -1.00 7.94
N LYS A 121 19.54 -0.17 6.98
CA LYS A 121 20.91 0.36 6.93
C LYS A 121 21.27 1.04 8.24
N GLN A 122 20.44 1.98 8.70
CA GLN A 122 20.72 2.74 9.92
C GLN A 122 20.88 1.83 11.15
N ALA A 123 20.13 0.74 11.22
CA ALA A 123 20.25 -0.23 12.31
C ALA A 123 21.55 -1.05 12.28
N VAL A 124 22.12 -1.33 11.10
CA VAL A 124 23.21 -2.32 10.96
C VAL A 124 24.54 -1.75 10.45
N PHE A 125 24.55 -0.57 9.84
CA PHE A 125 25.70 -0.06 9.08
C PHE A 125 26.96 0.13 9.92
N ASP A 126 26.79 0.57 11.17
CA ASP A 126 27.89 0.87 12.06
C ASP A 126 28.32 -0.32 12.93
N LEU A 127 27.65 -1.47 12.81
CA LEU A 127 28.06 -2.70 13.47
C LEU A 127 29.50 -3.08 13.04
N PRO A 128 30.39 -3.45 13.97
CA PRO A 128 31.78 -3.77 13.64
C PRO A 128 31.90 -4.89 12.59
N GLY A 129 31.05 -5.91 12.66
CA GLY A 129 31.03 -7.04 11.73
C GLY A 129 30.52 -6.69 10.33
N MET A 130 29.92 -5.51 10.15
CA MET A 130 29.43 -5.02 8.87
C MET A 130 30.46 -4.17 8.10
N ALA A 131 31.63 -3.88 8.70
CA ALA A 131 32.62 -2.98 8.12
C ALA A 131 33.03 -3.34 6.68
N SER A 132 33.24 -4.63 6.39
CA SER A 132 33.60 -5.11 5.04
C SER A 132 32.45 -5.05 4.03
N ARG A 133 31.20 -4.93 4.50
CA ARG A 133 29.98 -4.93 3.69
C ARG A 133 29.37 -3.54 3.52
N ARG A 134 29.94 -2.50 4.11
CA ARG A 134 29.40 -1.13 4.05
C ARG A 134 29.22 -0.63 2.62
N GLY A 135 30.18 -0.94 1.73
CA GLY A 135 30.07 -0.60 0.30
C GLY A 135 28.86 -1.26 -0.36
N ASP A 136 28.62 -2.55 -0.10
CA ASP A 136 27.47 -3.28 -0.64
C ASP A 136 26.14 -2.72 -0.13
N ILE A 137 26.07 -2.35 1.15
CA ILE A 137 24.88 -1.75 1.75
C ILE A 137 24.57 -0.40 1.10
N GLN A 138 25.58 0.44 0.90
CA GLN A 138 25.42 1.74 0.23
C GLN A 138 24.99 1.57 -1.23
N ALA A 139 25.56 0.61 -1.95
CA ALA A 139 25.19 0.32 -3.32
C ALA A 139 23.73 -0.17 -3.44
N GLU A 140 23.30 -1.05 -2.52
CA GLU A 140 21.93 -1.55 -2.49
C GLU A 140 20.92 -0.43 -2.15
N GLU A 141 21.24 0.46 -1.20
CA GLU A 141 20.43 1.66 -0.95
C GLU A 141 20.32 2.52 -2.20
N ALA A 142 21.45 2.82 -2.85
CA ALA A 142 21.48 3.66 -4.04
C ALA A 142 20.60 3.09 -5.15
N LYS A 143 20.65 1.76 -5.36
CA LYS A 143 19.83 1.04 -6.33
C LYS A 143 18.33 1.13 -6.01
N ARG A 144 17.91 0.78 -4.79
CA ARG A 144 16.49 0.83 -4.39
C ARG A 144 15.93 2.24 -4.47
N CYS A 145 16.71 3.22 -4.04
CA CYS A 145 16.30 4.62 -4.08
C CYS A 145 16.35 5.24 -5.48
N ALA A 146 17.14 4.70 -6.41
CA ALA A 146 17.08 5.08 -7.82
C ALA A 146 15.74 4.65 -8.45
N GLN A 147 15.29 3.42 -8.16
CA GLN A 147 13.98 2.94 -8.59
C GLN A 147 12.83 3.82 -8.05
N ALA A 148 12.95 4.29 -6.80
CA ALA A 148 11.98 5.21 -6.21
C ALA A 148 11.92 6.59 -6.89
N ARG A 149 13.04 7.07 -7.45
CA ARG A 149 13.10 8.31 -8.23
C ARG A 149 12.63 8.14 -9.68
N GLY A 150 12.57 6.89 -10.16
CA GLY A 150 12.30 6.57 -11.56
C GLY A 150 13.52 6.72 -12.47
N ASP A 151 14.73 6.58 -11.91
CA ASP A 151 16.01 6.61 -12.63
C ASP A 151 16.28 5.28 -13.38
#